data_AF-A0A1S4CUJ8-F1
#
_entry.id   AF-A0A1S4CUJ8-F1
#
_cell.length_a   1.000
_cell.length_b   1.000
_cell.length_c   1.000
_cell.angle_alpha   90.00
_cell.angle_beta   90.00
_cell.angle_gamma   90.00
#
_symmetry.space_group_name_H-M   'P 1'
#
loop_
_entity.id
_entity.type
_entity.pdbx_description
1 polymer ?
#
loop_
_entity_poly.entity_id
_entity_poly.type
_entity_poly.pdbx_seq_one_letter_code
_entity_poly.pdbx_strand_id
1 'polypeptide(L)'
;MWHEVDGFIDKIKGLWQSYTIGGSPDFILMQTLRRLKKDIQIGTGKPLANWKHKLLEDLALLKQVTENRITAWVEKEKSLQLKLNIQQMAKVEDISWRQKSRCMWLKEGDRNTKFFQKMKNSYRRNNSIDKLLIGEEISEDKDGIEAKILRFYQDLYTENEQWRPSTHFQNLASITVTQKVWLERIFEEEDCIGSN
;
A
#
# COMPACT_ATOMS: atom_id res chain seq x y z
N MET A 1 11.64 -8.27 -3.62
CA MET A 1 10.57 -7.35 -3.18
C MET A 1 11.10 -5.91 -3.17
N TRP A 2 10.28 -4.85 -3.27
CA TRP A 2 10.82 -3.46 -3.32
C TRP A 2 11.60 -3.04 -2.07
N HIS A 3 11.34 -3.68 -0.94
CA HIS A 3 12.11 -3.50 0.29
C HIS A 3 13.45 -4.26 0.32
N GLU A 4 13.70 -5.14 -0.66
CA GLU A 4 15.00 -5.80 -0.86
C GLU A 4 15.92 -4.98 -1.77
N VAL A 5 15.43 -3.85 -2.31
CA VAL A 5 16.29 -2.92 -3.05
C VAL A 5 17.12 -2.14 -2.04
N ASP A 6 18.44 -2.27 -2.14
CA ASP A 6 19.37 -1.52 -1.28
C ASP A 6 19.06 -0.02 -1.31
N GLY A 7 18.99 0.59 -0.12
CA GLY A 7 18.64 2.00 0.08
C GLY A 7 17.13 2.31 0.07
N PHE A 8 16.25 1.32 -0.10
CA PHE A 8 14.79 1.54 -0.02
C PHE A 8 14.37 2.05 1.36
N ILE A 9 14.84 1.40 2.44
CA ILE A 9 14.51 1.79 3.82
C ILE A 9 15.02 3.21 4.12
N ASP A 10 16.23 3.56 3.67
CA ASP A 10 16.79 4.89 3.89
C ASP A 10 16.02 5.96 3.13
N LYS A 11 15.55 5.64 1.91
CA LYS A 11 14.65 6.51 1.15
C LYS A 11 13.32 6.73 1.88
N ILE A 12 12.73 5.67 2.45
CA ILE A 12 11.49 5.78 3.25
C ILE A 12 11.72 6.65 4.50
N LYS A 13 12.83 6.45 5.20
CA LYS A 13 13.18 7.28 6.38
C LYS A 13 13.35 8.75 6.00
N GLY A 14 14.04 9.05 4.91
CA GLY A 14 14.19 10.41 4.42
C GLY A 14 12.85 11.06 4.04
N LEU A 15 11.97 10.32 3.36
CA LEU A 15 10.62 10.79 3.05
C LEU A 15 9.81 11.04 4.33
N TRP A 16 9.84 10.11 5.28
CA TRP A 16 9.11 10.23 6.55
C TRP A 16 9.54 11.47 7.34
N GLN A 17 10.84 11.73 7.41
CA GLN A 17 11.41 12.89 8.10
C GLN A 17 11.15 14.22 7.37
N SER A 18 10.91 14.19 6.06
CA SER A 18 10.61 15.39 5.28
C SER A 18 9.19 15.94 5.49
N TYR A 19 8.30 15.15 6.10
CA TYR A 19 6.91 15.55 6.28
C TYR A 19 6.70 16.34 7.58
N THR A 20 6.44 17.64 7.45
CA THR A 20 5.89 18.45 8.55
C THR A 20 4.37 18.50 8.42
N ILE A 21 3.65 17.85 9.34
CA ILE A 21 2.19 17.82 9.40
C ILE A 21 1.74 18.19 10.81
N GLY A 22 0.90 19.21 10.94
CA GLY A 22 0.29 19.60 12.21
C GLY A 22 -1.06 18.92 12.43
N GLY A 23 -1.40 18.63 13.69
CA GLY A 23 -2.69 18.06 14.09
C GLY A 23 -2.59 17.12 15.28
N SER A 24 -3.68 16.40 15.56
CA SER A 24 -3.70 15.30 16.53
C SER A 24 -2.77 14.15 16.10
N PRO A 25 -2.14 13.39 17.03
CA PRO A 25 -1.24 12.27 16.70
C PRO A 25 -1.80 11.29 15.65
N ASP A 26 -3.08 10.93 15.75
CA ASP A 26 -3.75 10.01 14.81
C ASP A 26 -3.88 10.62 13.40
N PHE A 27 -4.16 11.93 13.34
CA PHE A 27 -4.24 12.66 12.08
C PHE A 27 -2.87 12.80 11.41
N ILE A 28 -1.83 13.07 12.20
CA ILE A 28 -0.45 13.12 11.73
C ILE A 28 -0.06 11.77 11.13
N LEU A 29 -0.29 10.67 11.86
CA LEU A 29 0.01 9.32 11.38
C LEU A 29 -0.75 8.97 10.08
N MET A 30 -2.04 9.26 10.03
CA MET A 30 -2.84 8.98 8.84
C MET A 30 -2.33 9.74 7.61
N GLN A 31 -2.00 11.02 7.78
CA GLN A 31 -1.56 11.87 6.68
C GLN A 31 -0.12 11.58 6.24
N THR A 32 0.78 11.25 7.16
CA THR A 32 2.13 10.79 6.79
C THR A 32 2.06 9.51 5.98
N LEU A 33 1.23 8.53 6.39
CA LEU A 33 1.03 7.28 5.64
C LEU A 33 0.43 7.53 4.24
N ARG A 34 -0.54 8.45 4.11
CA ARG A 34 -1.12 8.82 2.82
C ARG A 34 -0.11 9.46 1.87
N ARG A 35 0.71 10.40 2.37
CA ARG A 35 1.78 11.04 1.58
C ARG A 35 2.84 10.03 1.18
N LEU A 36 3.31 9.22 2.13
CA LEU A 36 4.27 8.16 1.90
C LEU A 36 3.78 7.18 0.82
N LYS A 37 2.52 6.76 0.87
CA LYS A 37 1.92 5.90 -0.16
C LYS A 37 2.02 6.52 -1.56
N LYS A 38 1.68 7.80 -1.72
CA LYS A 38 1.75 8.50 -3.02
C LYS A 38 3.20 8.59 -3.51
N ASP A 39 4.12 8.95 -2.64
CA ASP A 39 5.54 9.13 -2.99
C ASP A 39 6.21 7.80 -3.34
N ILE A 40 5.88 6.72 -2.64
CA ILE A 40 6.30 5.36 -3.03
C ILE A 40 5.72 5.00 -4.39
N GLN A 41 4.43 5.24 -4.64
CA GLN A 41 3.79 4.89 -5.91
C GLN A 41 4.42 5.63 -7.11
N ILE A 42 4.67 6.93 -6.96
CA ILE A 42 5.31 7.75 -8.00
C ILE A 42 6.78 7.36 -8.17
N GLY A 43 7.48 7.18 -7.05
CA GLY A 43 8.91 6.95 -6.97
C GLY A 43 9.35 5.51 -7.27
N THR A 44 8.46 4.53 -7.34
CA THR A 44 8.78 3.14 -7.72
C THR A 44 8.49 2.85 -9.18
N GLY A 45 7.46 3.46 -9.77
CA GLY A 45 7.07 3.21 -11.16
C GLY A 45 8.03 3.81 -12.19
N LYS A 46 8.49 5.06 -11.97
CA LYS A 46 9.34 5.78 -12.94
C LYS A 46 10.79 5.24 -12.98
N PRO A 47 11.47 5.01 -11.86
CA PRO A 47 12.86 4.52 -11.89
C PRO A 47 12.96 3.11 -12.45
N LEU A 48 12.01 2.22 -12.14
CA LEU A 48 12.02 0.85 -12.64
C LEU A 48 11.88 0.78 -14.17
N ALA A 49 10.99 1.60 -14.74
CA ALA A 49 10.81 1.69 -16.19
C ALA A 49 12.07 2.26 -16.88
N ASN A 50 12.63 3.33 -16.31
CA ASN A 50 13.83 3.97 -16.86
C ASN A 50 15.06 3.06 -16.78
N TRP A 51 15.25 2.35 -15.66
CA TRP A 51 16.35 1.39 -15.49
C TRP A 51 16.20 0.21 -16.45
N LYS A 52 14.99 -0.34 -16.61
CA LYS A 52 14.74 -1.41 -17.59
C LYS A 52 15.06 -0.96 -19.02
N HIS A 53 14.65 0.24 -19.40
CA HIS A 53 14.96 0.80 -20.72
C HIS A 53 16.47 0.92 -20.93
N LYS A 54 17.17 1.51 -19.96
CA LYS A 54 18.62 1.68 -20.00
C LYS A 54 19.37 0.34 -20.10
N LEU A 55 18.99 -0.67 -19.33
CA LEU A 55 19.62 -1.99 -19.38
C LEU A 55 19.41 -2.72 -20.72
N LEU A 56 18.24 -2.55 -21.34
CA LEU A 56 17.95 -3.12 -22.65
C LEU A 56 18.72 -2.39 -23.75
N GLU A 57 18.83 -1.06 -23.65
CA GLU A 57 19.61 -0.22 -24.54
C GLU A 57 21.11 -0.54 -24.46
N ASP A 58 21.67 -0.63 -23.25
CA ASP A 58 23.07 -1.01 -23.02
C ASP A 58 23.39 -2.40 -23.58
N LEU A 59 22.46 -3.36 -23.46
CA LEU A 59 22.62 -4.70 -24.02
C LEU A 59 22.53 -4.69 -25.56
N ALA A 60 21.61 -3.91 -26.13
CA ALA A 60 21.47 -3.76 -27.59
C ALA A 60 22.72 -3.13 -28.20
N LEU A 61 23.23 -2.06 -27.59
CA LEU A 61 24.45 -1.38 -28.02
C LEU A 61 25.67 -2.29 -27.91
N LEU A 62 25.80 -3.03 -26.80
CA LEU A 62 26.88 -4.01 -26.64
C LEU A 62 26.83 -5.08 -27.75
N LYS A 63 25.64 -5.62 -28.05
CA LYS A 63 25.49 -6.60 -29.14
C LYS A 63 25.91 -6.03 -30.49
N GLN A 64 25.46 -4.83 -30.84
CA GLN A 64 25.77 -4.16 -32.10
C GLN A 64 27.28 -3.93 -32.28
N VAL A 65 27.97 -3.47 -31.23
CA VAL A 65 29.43 -3.24 -31.25
C VAL A 65 30.22 -4.55 -31.41
N THR A 66 29.65 -5.66 -30.94
CA THR A 66 30.30 -6.98 -30.95
C THR A 66 29.91 -7.89 -32.10
N GLU A 67 28.95 -7.47 -32.94
CA GLU A 67 28.33 -8.31 -33.97
C GLU A 67 29.31 -8.80 -35.04
N ASN A 68 30.36 -8.00 -35.30
CA ASN A 68 31.34 -8.25 -36.36
C ASN A 68 32.76 -8.56 -35.85
N ARG A 69 32.95 -8.85 -34.56
CA ARG A 69 34.28 -9.18 -34.01
C ARG A 69 34.26 -10.28 -32.95
N ILE A 70 35.39 -10.95 -32.80
CA ILE A 70 35.61 -11.86 -31.66
C ILE A 70 35.52 -11.03 -30.38
N THR A 71 34.57 -11.40 -29.54
CA THR A 71 34.27 -10.71 -28.28
C THR A 71 35.37 -10.94 -27.26
N ALA A 72 35.88 -9.84 -26.69
CA ALA A 72 36.83 -9.91 -25.59
C ALA A 72 36.14 -10.50 -24.34
N TRP A 73 36.90 -11.17 -23.48
CA TRP A 73 36.36 -11.78 -22.26
C TRP A 73 35.63 -10.76 -21.37
N VAL A 74 36.16 -9.53 -21.28
CA VAL A 74 35.56 -8.40 -20.56
C VAL A 74 34.17 -8.03 -21.11
N GLU A 75 33.96 -8.11 -22.42
CA GLU A 75 32.67 -7.81 -23.06
C GLU A 75 31.65 -8.93 -22.81
N LYS A 76 32.12 -10.18 -22.80
CA LYS A 76 31.29 -11.34 -22.43
C LYS A 76 30.82 -11.24 -20.99
N GLU A 77 31.71 -10.88 -20.07
CA GLU A 77 31.39 -10.66 -18.66
C GLU A 77 30.36 -9.53 -18.52
N LYS A 78 30.58 -8.38 -19.16
CA LYS A 78 29.61 -7.27 -19.17
C LYS A 78 28.24 -7.67 -19.72
N SER A 79 28.21 -8.49 -20.78
CA SER A 79 26.98 -9.04 -21.35
C SER A 79 26.23 -9.94 -20.37
N LEU A 80 26.97 -10.77 -19.63
CA LEU A 80 26.40 -11.67 -18.62
C LEU A 80 25.78 -10.87 -17.47
N GLN A 81 26.50 -9.86 -16.97
CA GLN A 81 26.00 -8.97 -15.91
C GLN A 81 24.72 -8.23 -16.33
N LEU A 82 24.69 -7.67 -17.55
CA LEU A 82 23.49 -7.00 -18.07
C LEU A 82 22.29 -7.97 -18.17
N LYS A 83 22.51 -9.19 -18.66
CA LYS A 83 21.46 -10.22 -18.72
C LYS A 83 20.94 -10.60 -17.33
N LEU A 84 21.84 -10.75 -16.35
CA LEU A 84 21.50 -11.10 -14.98
C LEU A 84 20.66 -9.99 -14.33
N ASN A 85 21.06 -8.74 -14.51
CA ASN A 85 20.30 -7.58 -14.02
C ASN A 85 18.91 -7.49 -14.67
N ILE A 86 18.79 -7.75 -15.99
CA ILE A 86 17.49 -7.81 -16.67
C ILE A 86 16.62 -8.93 -16.09
N GLN A 87 17.18 -10.11 -15.81
CA GLN A 87 16.45 -11.21 -15.19
C GLN A 87 15.97 -10.85 -13.78
N GLN A 88 16.81 -10.21 -12.97
CA GLN A 88 16.42 -9.72 -11.64
C GLN A 88 15.26 -8.72 -11.74
N MET A 89 15.33 -7.77 -12.67
CA MET A 89 14.26 -6.81 -12.91
C MET A 89 12.95 -7.50 -13.33
N ALA A 90 13.02 -8.50 -14.20
CA ALA A 90 11.85 -9.27 -14.61
C ALA A 90 11.19 -10.00 -13.42
N LYS A 91 11.98 -10.54 -12.49
CA LYS A 91 11.48 -11.15 -11.25
C LYS A 91 10.74 -10.13 -10.36
N VAL A 92 11.31 -8.94 -10.18
CA VAL A 92 10.68 -7.86 -9.40
C VAL A 92 9.36 -7.43 -10.04
N GLU A 93 9.32 -7.32 -11.36
CA GLU A 93 8.12 -6.98 -12.11
C GLU A 93 7.03 -8.05 -11.96
N ASP A 94 7.38 -9.34 -12.09
CA ASP A 94 6.45 -10.46 -11.90
C ASP A 94 5.84 -10.47 -10.49
N ILE A 95 6.67 -10.27 -9.46
CA ILE A 95 6.19 -10.14 -8.07
C ILE A 95 5.22 -8.95 -7.92
N SER A 96 5.53 -7.80 -8.52
CA SER A 96 4.62 -6.65 -8.51
C SER A 96 3.28 -6.97 -9.20
N TRP A 97 3.30 -7.70 -10.32
CA TRP A 97 2.08 -8.12 -11.02
C TRP A 97 1.26 -9.13 -10.20
N ARG A 98 1.91 -10.07 -9.52
CA ARG A 98 1.27 -11.00 -8.57
C ARG A 98 0.56 -10.25 -7.44
N GLN A 99 1.27 -9.33 -6.78
CA GLN A 99 0.70 -8.52 -5.71
C GLN A 99 -0.51 -7.71 -6.18
N LYS A 100 -0.39 -7.03 -7.34
CA LYS A 100 -1.48 -6.21 -7.91
C LYS A 100 -2.68 -7.04 -8.34
N SER A 101 -2.46 -8.26 -8.83
CA SER A 101 -3.54 -9.13 -9.28
C SER A 101 -4.24 -9.88 -8.14
N ARG A 102 -3.74 -9.84 -6.90
CA ARG A 102 -4.29 -10.56 -5.73
C ARG A 102 -4.55 -12.05 -5.99
N CYS A 103 -3.85 -12.64 -6.97
CA CYS A 103 -4.06 -14.01 -7.39
C CYS A 103 -3.15 -14.92 -6.56
N MET A 104 -3.73 -15.66 -5.61
CA MET A 104 -3.02 -16.54 -4.66
C MET A 104 -2.56 -17.87 -5.27
N TRP A 105 -2.87 -18.14 -6.54
CA TRP A 105 -2.62 -19.46 -7.12
C TRP A 105 -1.46 -19.45 -8.12
N LEU A 106 -0.41 -20.21 -7.80
CA LEU A 106 0.55 -20.67 -8.80
C LEU A 106 1.08 -22.05 -8.41
N LYS A 107 0.31 -23.10 -8.73
CA LYS A 107 0.88 -24.45 -8.84
C LYS A 107 1.25 -24.82 -10.28
N GLU A 108 0.96 -23.98 -11.28
CA GLU A 108 1.38 -24.23 -12.66
C GLU A 108 1.77 -22.96 -13.43
N GLY A 109 3.01 -22.94 -13.92
CA GLY A 109 3.36 -22.27 -15.17
C GLY A 109 3.83 -20.82 -15.08
N ASP A 110 5.13 -20.65 -14.95
CA ASP A 110 5.84 -19.38 -15.13
C ASP A 110 5.70 -18.90 -16.59
N ARG A 111 5.28 -17.64 -16.81
CA ARG A 111 5.21 -16.86 -18.09
C ARG A 111 3.85 -16.44 -18.68
N ASN A 112 2.70 -16.61 -18.02
CA ASN A 112 1.44 -16.10 -18.58
C ASN A 112 1.09 -14.66 -18.15
N THR A 113 1.87 -13.66 -18.60
CA THR A 113 1.57 -12.23 -18.37
C THR A 113 0.20 -11.82 -18.92
N LYS A 114 -0.29 -12.47 -19.99
CA LYS A 114 -1.63 -12.24 -20.55
C LYS A 114 -2.74 -12.60 -19.55
N PHE A 115 -2.57 -13.67 -18.77
CA PHE A 115 -3.53 -14.06 -17.72
C PHE A 115 -3.60 -12.99 -16.63
N PHE A 116 -2.46 -12.54 -16.10
CA PHE A 116 -2.45 -11.50 -15.08
C PHE A 116 -3.00 -10.16 -15.59
N GLN A 117 -2.71 -9.81 -16.84
CA GLN A 117 -3.31 -8.63 -17.48
C GLN A 117 -4.83 -8.76 -17.62
N LYS A 118 -5.33 -9.94 -18.03
CA LYS A 118 -6.77 -10.23 -18.09
C LYS A 118 -7.43 -10.13 -16.72
N MET A 119 -6.82 -10.71 -15.68
CA MET A 119 -7.32 -10.63 -14.30
C MET A 119 -7.33 -9.19 -13.78
N LYS A 120 -6.24 -8.43 -13.96
CA LYS A 120 -6.21 -7.00 -13.62
C LYS A 120 -7.30 -6.22 -14.33
N ASN A 121 -7.51 -6.47 -15.61
CA ASN A 121 -8.55 -5.79 -16.38
C ASN A 121 -9.95 -6.20 -15.90
N SER A 122 -10.15 -7.47 -15.53
CA SER A 122 -11.38 -7.94 -14.91
C SER A 122 -11.65 -7.24 -13.58
N TYR A 123 -10.66 -7.18 -12.69
CA TYR A 123 -10.79 -6.43 -11.43
C TYR A 123 -11.02 -4.94 -11.67
N ARG A 124 -10.32 -4.32 -12.63
CA ARG A 124 -10.53 -2.91 -12.98
C ARG A 124 -11.95 -2.66 -13.46
N ARG A 125 -12.51 -3.55 -14.29
CA ARG A 125 -13.90 -3.45 -14.74
C ARG A 125 -14.89 -3.64 -13.59
N ASN A 126 -14.65 -4.64 -12.73
CA ASN A 126 -15.53 -4.94 -11.61
C ASN A 126 -15.51 -3.86 -10.51
N ASN A 127 -14.38 -3.18 -10.35
CA ASN A 127 -14.19 -2.16 -9.31
C ASN A 127 -14.36 -0.74 -9.87
N SER A 128 -14.64 -0.57 -11.16
CA SER A 128 -15.02 0.73 -11.73
C SER A 128 -16.51 0.93 -11.54
N ILE A 129 -16.89 2.07 -10.99
CA ILE A 129 -18.28 2.51 -10.96
C ILE A 129 -18.43 3.46 -12.14
N ASP A 130 -18.98 2.95 -13.23
CA ASP A 130 -19.15 3.74 -14.47
C ASP A 130 -20.44 4.59 -14.42
N LYS A 131 -21.46 4.12 -13.70
CA LYS A 131 -22.73 4.82 -13.47
C LYS A 131 -23.22 4.56 -12.06
N LEU A 132 -23.83 5.55 -11.43
CA LEU A 132 -24.44 5.43 -10.11
C LEU A 132 -25.83 6.06 -10.11
N LEU A 133 -26.84 5.30 -9.71
CA LEU A 133 -28.20 5.80 -9.48
C LEU A 133 -28.26 6.42 -8.08
N ILE A 134 -28.67 7.69 -8.00
CA ILE A 134 -28.69 8.46 -6.76
C ILE A 134 -30.06 9.12 -6.65
N GLY A 135 -30.93 8.56 -5.80
CA GLY A 135 -32.35 8.84 -5.86
C GLY A 135 -32.94 8.32 -7.17
N GLU A 136 -33.45 9.22 -8.01
CA GLU A 136 -34.02 8.90 -9.33
C GLU A 136 -33.11 9.34 -10.50
N GLU A 137 -31.96 9.94 -10.23
CA GLU A 137 -31.03 10.44 -11.24
C GLU A 137 -29.84 9.50 -11.43
N ILE A 138 -29.52 9.15 -12.68
CA ILE A 138 -28.32 8.40 -13.03
C ILE A 138 -27.18 9.38 -13.29
N SER A 139 -26.10 9.28 -12.52
CA SER A 139 -24.86 10.02 -12.74
C SER A 139 -23.85 9.12 -13.45
N GLU A 140 -23.29 9.59 -14.56
CA GLU A 140 -22.22 8.92 -15.33
C GLU A 140 -20.88 9.68 -15.26
N ASP A 141 -20.89 10.87 -14.66
CA ASP A 141 -19.71 11.69 -14.47
C ASP A 141 -18.91 11.20 -13.25
N LYS A 142 -17.62 10.93 -13.43
CA LYS A 142 -16.78 10.38 -12.36
C LYS A 142 -16.60 11.35 -11.20
N ASP A 143 -16.41 12.63 -11.50
CA ASP A 143 -16.23 13.66 -10.48
C ASP A 143 -17.55 13.86 -9.71
N GLY A 144 -18.68 13.85 -10.42
CA GLY A 144 -20.02 13.85 -9.84
C GLY A 144 -20.32 12.63 -8.96
N ILE A 145 -19.96 11.41 -9.40
CA ILE A 145 -20.10 10.18 -8.61
C ILE A 145 -19.25 10.26 -7.34
N GLU A 146 -17.99 10.67 -7.45
CA GLU A 146 -17.09 10.82 -6.30
C GLU A 146 -17.65 11.82 -5.28
N ALA A 147 -18.06 13.00 -5.74
CA ALA A 147 -18.61 14.05 -4.88
C ALA A 147 -19.89 13.59 -4.17
N LYS A 148 -20.80 12.91 -4.89
CA LYS A 148 -22.06 12.43 -4.30
C LYS A 148 -21.82 11.27 -3.30
N ILE A 149 -20.92 10.33 -3.59
CA ILE A 149 -20.53 9.28 -2.63
C ILE A 149 -19.92 9.91 -1.37
N LEU A 150 -18.99 10.86 -1.55
CA LEU A 150 -18.33 11.54 -0.45
C LEU A 150 -19.36 12.24 0.44
N ARG A 151 -20.28 13.00 -0.16
CA ARG A 151 -21.36 13.69 0.55
C ARG A 151 -22.25 12.71 1.31
N PHE A 152 -22.68 11.63 0.68
CA PHE A 152 -23.52 10.62 1.34
C PHE A 152 -22.87 10.07 2.61
N TYR A 153 -21.58 9.69 2.55
CA TYR A 153 -20.89 9.17 3.73
C TYR A 153 -20.53 10.25 4.74
N GLN A 154 -20.26 11.48 4.30
CA GLN A 154 -20.13 12.62 5.20
C GLN A 154 -21.42 12.81 5.99
N ASP A 155 -22.57 12.88 5.32
CA ASP A 155 -23.86 13.05 5.98
C ASP A 155 -24.18 11.86 6.90
N LEU A 156 -23.87 10.62 6.49
CA LEU A 156 -24.07 9.40 7.28
C LEU A 156 -23.23 9.37 8.57
N TYR A 157 -21.98 9.82 8.50
CA TYR A 157 -21.05 9.84 9.64
C TYR A 157 -20.99 11.18 10.36
N THR A 158 -21.75 12.18 9.89
CA THR A 158 -21.94 13.43 10.62
C THR A 158 -23.01 13.18 11.67
N GLU A 159 -22.62 13.43 12.91
CA GLU A 159 -23.56 13.33 14.01
C GLU A 159 -24.47 14.56 14.04
N ASN A 160 -25.78 14.30 14.04
CA ASN A 160 -26.80 15.35 14.15
C ASN A 160 -27.14 15.70 15.61
N GLU A 161 -26.61 14.97 16.59
CA GLU A 161 -26.79 15.26 18.00
C GLU A 161 -25.99 16.50 18.40
N GLN A 162 -26.70 17.52 18.87
CA GLN A 162 -26.09 18.78 19.30
C GLN A 162 -25.35 18.66 20.63
N TRP A 163 -25.63 17.60 21.39
CA TRP A 163 -25.06 17.40 22.71
C TRP A 163 -24.39 16.02 22.81
N ARG A 164 -23.11 16.04 23.18
CA ARG A 164 -22.30 14.86 23.52
C ARG A 164 -21.75 15.06 24.93
N PRO A 165 -21.79 14.05 25.81
CA PRO A 165 -21.02 14.08 27.04
C PRO A 165 -19.54 14.28 26.71
N SER A 166 -18.91 15.26 27.35
CA SER A 166 -17.47 15.49 27.22
C SER A 166 -16.68 14.23 27.60
N THR A 167 -15.67 13.87 26.82
CA THR A 167 -14.69 12.82 27.19
C THR A 167 -13.79 13.27 28.35
N HIS A 168 -13.81 14.56 28.69
CA HIS A 168 -13.27 15.08 29.93
C HIS A 168 -14.32 15.03 31.04
N PHE A 169 -14.32 13.91 31.74
CA PHE A 169 -15.02 13.78 33.00
C PHE A 169 -14.12 14.33 34.11
N GLN A 170 -14.39 15.56 34.56
CA GLN A 170 -13.75 16.13 35.74
C GLN A 170 -14.51 15.63 36.99
N ASN A 171 -13.80 15.35 38.08
CA ASN A 171 -14.34 14.85 39.35
C ASN A 171 -15.00 13.46 39.29
N LEU A 172 -14.53 12.56 38.41
CA LEU A 172 -14.86 11.15 38.57
C LEU A 172 -14.27 10.64 39.90
N ALA A 173 -15.07 9.88 40.65
CA ALA A 173 -14.56 9.12 41.77
C ALA A 173 -13.47 8.16 41.24
N SER A 174 -12.22 8.43 41.61
CA SER A 174 -11.10 7.57 41.30
C SER A 174 -11.12 6.40 42.26
N ILE A 175 -10.95 5.20 41.73
CA ILE A 175 -10.80 3.99 42.53
C ILE A 175 -9.55 4.17 43.40
N THR A 176 -9.70 4.11 44.71
CA THR A 176 -8.57 4.18 45.65
C THR A 176 -7.61 3.02 45.42
N VAL A 177 -6.34 3.19 45.79
CA VAL A 177 -5.31 2.16 45.63
C VAL A 177 -5.74 0.84 46.29
N THR A 178 -6.38 0.91 47.45
CA THR A 178 -6.95 -0.25 48.15
C THR A 178 -8.06 -0.93 47.37
N GLN A 179 -9.00 -0.18 46.78
CA GLN A 179 -10.04 -0.75 45.93
C GLN A 179 -9.48 -1.35 44.63
N LYS A 180 -8.43 -0.76 44.06
CA LYS A 180 -7.74 -1.31 42.90
C LYS A 180 -7.12 -2.67 43.22
N VAL A 181 -6.36 -2.74 44.31
CA VAL A 181 -5.74 -3.99 44.78
C VAL A 181 -6.79 -5.05 45.10
N TRP A 182 -7.93 -4.64 45.67
CA TRP A 182 -9.05 -5.55 45.91
C TRP A 182 -9.68 -6.09 44.62
N LEU A 183 -9.85 -5.26 43.59
CA LEU A 183 -10.38 -5.68 42.27
C LEU A 183 -9.40 -6.55 41.48
N GLU A 184 -8.10 -6.38 41.68
CA GLU A 184 -7.05 -7.15 40.99
C GLU A 184 -6.70 -8.46 41.72
N ARG A 185 -7.33 -8.74 42.88
CA ARG A 185 -7.09 -9.98 43.63
C ARG A 185 -7.72 -11.19 42.92
N ILE A 186 -7.18 -12.37 43.20
CA ILE A 186 -7.73 -13.62 42.69
C ILE A 186 -9.07 -13.88 43.42
N PHE A 187 -10.10 -14.28 42.67
CA PHE A 187 -11.40 -14.65 43.23
C PHE A 187 -11.28 -15.85 44.18
N GLU A 188 -11.89 -15.74 45.36
CA GLU A 188 -12.03 -16.87 46.30
C GLU A 188 -13.40 -17.53 46.15
N GLU A 189 -13.56 -18.77 46.65
CA GLU A 189 -14.83 -19.53 46.54
C GLU A 189 -16.04 -18.76 47.08
N GLU A 190 -15.83 -17.95 48.12
CA GLU A 190 -16.86 -17.10 48.73
C GLU A 190 -17.37 -15.99 47.79
N ASP A 191 -16.53 -15.51 46.87
CA ASP A 191 -16.88 -14.46 45.89
C ASP A 191 -17.73 -15.03 44.72
N CYS A 192 -17.77 -16.35 44.55
CA CYS A 192 -18.53 -17.04 43.49
C CYS A 192 -19.89 -17.58 43.96
N ILE A 193 -20.13 -17.62 45.27
CA ILE A 193 -21.41 -18.05 45.83
C ILE A 193 -22.30 -16.81 45.90
N GLY A 194 -23.16 -16.65 44.89
CA GLY A 194 -24.17 -15.60 44.88
C GLY A 194 -24.96 -15.60 46.18
N SER A 195 -25.04 -14.44 46.83
CA SER A 195 -25.80 -14.25 48.08
C SER A 195 -27.21 -14.82 47.93
N ASN A 196 -27.52 -15.83 48.74
CA ASN A 196 -28.84 -16.45 48.84
C ASN A 196 -29.81 -15.54 49.62
#